data_AF-A0A4Q3SFZ8-F1
#
_entry.id   AF-A0A4Q3SFZ8-F1
#
_cell.length_a   1.000
_cell.length_b   1.000
_cell.length_c   1.000
_cell.angle_alpha   90.00
_cell.angle_beta   90.00
_cell.angle_gamma   90.00
#
_symmetry.space_group_name_H-M   'P 1'
#
loop_
_entity.id
_entity.type
_entity.pdbx_description
1 polymer ?
#
loop_
_entity_poly.entity_id
_entity_poly.type
_entity_poly.pdbx_seq_one_letter_code
_entity_poly.pdbx_strand_id
1 'polypeptide(L)'
;MKQLFAALLVASALTSCKDAAESKENPGTIAPEKALTSIEWIEPRKELGTINEGQKLQISFHLKNTGDAPLILQSVTPGCGCTVA
;
A
#
# COMPACT_ATOMS: atom_id res chain seq x y z
N MET A 1 -37.34 8.73 48.04
CA MET A 1 -38.67 8.09 47.91
C MET A 1 -39.64 9.07 47.29
N LYS A 2 -40.44 8.61 46.32
CA LYS A 2 -41.67 9.23 45.80
C LYS A 2 -41.44 10.53 45.00
N GLN A 3 -41.86 10.71 43.76
CA GLN A 3 -43.05 10.22 43.02
C GLN A 3 -42.65 10.21 41.52
N LEU A 4 -42.79 9.14 40.73
CA LEU A 4 -44.03 8.77 40.02
C LEU A 4 -44.79 9.96 39.42
N PHE A 5 -44.44 10.36 38.19
CA PHE A 5 -45.45 10.77 37.21
C PHE A 5 -45.02 10.32 35.81
N ALA A 6 -45.88 9.46 35.27
CA ALA A 6 -45.79 8.86 33.96
C ALA A 6 -46.37 9.80 32.89
N ALA A 7 -45.95 9.51 31.66
CA ALA A 7 -46.68 9.69 30.41
C ALA A 7 -46.67 11.08 29.74
N LEU A 8 -46.38 10.97 28.43
CA LEU A 8 -46.75 11.83 27.31
C LEU A 8 -45.93 13.11 27.07
N LEU A 9 -45.06 13.04 26.05
CA LEU A 9 -44.90 13.99 24.94
C LEU A 9 -43.78 13.42 24.04
N VAL A 10 -44.13 12.56 23.09
CA VAL A 10 -44.32 12.94 21.67
C VAL A 10 -43.01 13.41 21.02
N ALA A 11 -42.49 12.51 20.18
CA ALA A 11 -41.75 12.78 18.94
C ALA A 11 -40.63 13.84 18.98
N SER A 12 -39.42 13.37 19.29
CA SER A 12 -38.19 13.99 18.78
C SER A 12 -37.15 12.90 18.47
N ALA A 13 -37.56 11.95 17.63
CA ALA A 13 -36.64 11.20 16.79
C ALA A 13 -36.65 11.89 15.42
N LEU A 14 -35.48 12.02 14.78
CA LEU A 14 -35.21 12.64 13.47
C LEU A 14 -34.79 14.12 13.46
N THR A 15 -33.76 14.47 14.25
CA THR A 15 -32.77 15.46 13.81
C THR A 15 -31.39 14.83 13.83
N SER A 16 -31.16 13.89 12.91
CA SER A 16 -29.84 13.42 12.51
C SER A 16 -29.72 13.59 11.00
N CYS A 17 -29.58 14.83 10.57
CA CYS A 17 -28.98 15.19 9.29
C CYS A 17 -28.06 16.38 9.57
N LYS A 18 -26.84 16.08 9.94
CA LYS A 18 -25.69 16.94 9.69
C LYS A 18 -24.73 16.11 8.86
N ASP A 19 -25.16 15.83 7.63
CA ASP A 19 -24.32 15.38 6.53
C ASP A 19 -23.37 16.52 6.15
N ALA A 20 -22.36 16.73 6.98
CA ALA A 20 -21.06 17.19 6.51
C ALA A 20 -20.22 15.93 6.39
N ALA A 21 -20.47 15.19 5.30
CA ALA A 21 -19.48 14.29 4.76
C ALA A 21 -18.28 15.16 4.39
N GLU A 22 -17.38 15.38 5.37
CA GLU A 22 -15.99 15.68 5.08
C GLU A 22 -15.51 14.53 4.21
N SER A 23 -15.50 14.81 2.91
CA SER A 23 -14.74 14.11 1.91
C SER A 23 -13.31 14.00 2.43
N LYS A 24 -13.04 12.88 3.09
CA LYS A 24 -11.70 12.32 3.11
C LYS A 24 -11.34 12.09 1.66
N GLU A 25 -10.62 13.04 1.09
CA GLU A 25 -9.82 12.81 -0.10
C GLU A 25 -8.86 11.67 0.26
N ASN A 26 -9.27 10.45 -0.05
CA ASN A 26 -8.38 9.33 -0.17
C ASN A 26 -7.43 9.69 -1.32
N PRO A 27 -6.11 9.89 -1.11
CA PRO A 27 -5.17 9.96 -2.22
C PRO A 27 -5.02 8.52 -2.72
N GLY A 28 -6.02 8.06 -3.47
CA GLY A 28 -6.25 6.66 -3.71
C GLY A 28 -7.23 6.43 -4.84
N THR A 29 -7.10 7.15 -5.95
CA THR A 29 -7.47 6.64 -7.29
C THR A 29 -6.73 7.46 -8.36
N ILE A 30 -5.48 7.09 -8.64
CA ILE A 30 -5.04 7.02 -10.04
C ILE A 30 -4.66 5.56 -10.24
N ALA A 31 -5.66 4.71 -10.46
CA ALA A 31 -5.41 3.44 -11.11
C ALA A 31 -5.84 3.65 -12.57
N PRO A 32 -4.96 4.13 -13.46
CA PRO A 32 -5.07 3.60 -14.79
C PRO A 32 -4.87 2.09 -14.60
N GLU A 33 -5.69 1.29 -15.25
CA GLU A 33 -5.37 -0.11 -15.54
C GLU A 33 -3.88 -0.15 -15.91
N LYS A 34 -3.03 -0.56 -14.95
CA LYS A 34 -1.63 -0.12 -14.86
C LYS A 34 -0.92 -0.68 -16.07
N ALA A 35 -0.74 0.16 -17.11
CA ALA A 35 -0.03 -0.22 -18.32
C ALA A 35 1.30 -0.83 -17.88
N LEU A 36 1.43 -2.15 -18.05
CA LEU A 36 2.63 -2.86 -17.68
C LEU A 36 3.71 -2.43 -18.65
N THR A 37 4.85 -2.00 -18.12
CA THR A 37 6.04 -1.77 -18.94
C THR A 37 6.93 -3.00 -18.95
N SER A 38 7.81 -3.07 -19.94
CA SER A 38 8.82 -4.12 -20.08
C SER A 38 10.16 -3.66 -19.52
N ILE A 39 10.93 -4.60 -18.99
CA ILE A 39 12.29 -4.36 -18.52
C ILE A 39 13.28 -5.30 -19.19
N GLU A 40 14.52 -4.85 -19.29
CA GLU A 40 15.67 -5.66 -19.65
C GLU A 40 16.70 -5.61 -18.50
N TRP A 41 17.16 -6.78 -18.07
CA TRP A 41 18.22 -6.87 -17.06
C TRP A 41 19.58 -6.81 -17.74
N ILE A 42 20.43 -5.89 -17.28
CA ILE A 42 21.80 -5.78 -17.80
C ILE A 42 22.66 -6.91 -17.22
N GLU A 43 22.49 -7.19 -15.92
CA GLU A 43 23.15 -8.30 -15.23
C GLU A 43 22.15 -8.98 -14.27
N PRO A 44 21.36 -9.97 -14.76
CA PRO A 44 20.28 -10.57 -13.98
C PRO A 44 20.79 -11.47 -12.84
N ARG A 45 22.07 -11.85 -12.84
CA ARG A 45 22.67 -12.74 -11.84
C ARG A 45 24.00 -12.19 -11.35
N LYS A 46 24.23 -12.32 -10.04
CA LYS A 46 25.51 -12.09 -9.39
C LYS A 46 25.91 -13.35 -8.64
N GLU A 47 27.08 -13.89 -8.97
CA GLU A 47 27.67 -15.02 -8.25
C GLU A 47 28.45 -14.47 -7.05
N LEU A 48 28.00 -14.78 -5.84
CA LEU A 48 28.56 -14.24 -4.60
C LEU A 48 29.61 -15.15 -3.96
N GLY A 49 29.72 -16.40 -4.42
CA GLY A 49 30.63 -17.40 -3.85
C GLY A 49 30.29 -17.74 -2.40
N THR A 50 31.32 -17.99 -1.59
CA THR A 50 31.18 -18.32 -0.17
C THR A 50 30.99 -17.04 0.65
N ILE A 51 29.85 -16.95 1.34
CA ILE A 51 29.55 -15.86 2.28
C ILE A 51 29.65 -16.40 3.70
N ASN A 52 30.45 -15.73 4.53
CA ASN A 52 30.58 -16.10 5.94
C ASN A 52 29.42 -15.56 6.78
N GLU A 53 29.11 -16.23 7.89
CA GLU A 53 28.07 -15.76 8.81
C GLU A 53 28.36 -14.35 9.33
N GLY A 54 27.33 -13.50 9.36
CA GLY A 54 27.44 -12.09 9.78
C GLY A 54 28.04 -11.15 8.72
N GLN A 55 28.52 -11.67 7.59
CA GLN A 55 29.02 -10.85 6.49
C GLN A 55 27.88 -10.08 5.83
N LYS A 56 28.04 -8.75 5.71
CA LYS A 56 27.13 -7.89 4.98
C LYS A 56 27.68 -7.65 3.58
N LEU A 57 26.84 -7.85 2.57
CA LEU A 57 27.17 -7.53 1.18
C LEU A 57 26.18 -6.51 0.64
N GLN A 58 26.70 -5.59 -0.15
CA GLN A 58 25.91 -4.67 -0.95
C GLN A 58 26.03 -5.09 -2.41
N ILE A 59 24.89 -5.30 -3.06
CA ILE A 59 24.83 -5.75 -4.44
C ILE A 59 23.95 -4.79 -5.20
N SER A 60 24.46 -4.28 -6.33
CA SER A 60 23.70 -3.43 -7.23
C SER A 60 23.26 -4.24 -8.45
N PHE A 61 21.99 -4.10 -8.79
CA PHE A 61 21.43 -4.60 -10.04
C PHE A 61 21.07 -3.44 -10.95
N HIS A 62 21.36 -3.60 -12.24
CA HIS A 62 21.02 -2.62 -13.25
C HIS A 62 19.98 -3.21 -14.20
N LEU A 63 18.92 -2.44 -14.44
CA LEU A 63 17.86 -2.77 -15.38
C LEU A 63 17.52 -1.53 -16.20
N LYS A 64 16.97 -1.76 -17.39
CA LYS A 64 16.52 -0.72 -18.31
C LYS A 64 15.02 -0.86 -18.53
N ASN A 65 14.28 0.25 -18.46
CA ASN A 65 12.91 0.30 -18.96
C ASN A 65 12.94 0.28 -20.48
N THR A 66 12.34 -0.74 -21.09
CA THR A 66 12.31 -0.94 -22.54
C THR A 66 10.92 -0.78 -23.14
N GLY A 67 9.89 -0.56 -22.32
CA GLY A 67 8.53 -0.25 -22.78
C GLY A 67 8.24 1.25 -22.85
N ASP A 68 7.05 1.56 -23.34
CA ASP A 68 6.59 2.94 -23.58
C ASP A 68 5.87 3.57 -22.39
N ALA A 69 5.75 2.84 -21.27
CA ALA A 69 5.10 3.28 -20.05
C ALA A 69 6.12 3.55 -18.92
N PRO A 70 5.81 4.40 -17.92
CA PRO A 70 6.66 4.60 -16.76
C PRO A 70 6.93 3.30 -15.99
N LEU A 71 8.19 3.10 -15.56
CA LEU A 71 8.57 1.96 -14.72
C LEU A 71 8.36 2.27 -13.24
N ILE A 72 7.49 1.50 -12.59
CA ILE A 72 7.20 1.60 -11.14
C ILE A 72 7.58 0.28 -10.47
N LEU A 73 8.61 0.30 -9.62
CA LEU A 73 9.00 -0.84 -8.78
C LEU A 73 8.15 -0.86 -7.50
N GLN A 74 7.29 -1.86 -7.36
CA GLN A 74 6.28 -1.89 -6.29
C GLN A 74 6.70 -2.74 -5.09
N SER A 75 7.47 -3.81 -5.32
CA SER A 75 7.91 -4.73 -4.28
C SER A 75 9.14 -5.52 -4.75
N VAL A 76 9.94 -5.98 -3.80
CA VAL A 76 11.06 -6.90 -4.03
C VAL A 76 10.86 -8.11 -3.13
N THR A 77 10.95 -9.31 -3.70
CA THR A 77 10.73 -10.57 -2.97
C THR A 77 11.98 -11.45 -3.05
N PRO A 78 12.52 -11.92 -1.92
CA PRO A 78 13.59 -12.92 -1.94
C PRO A 78 13.09 -14.29 -2.39
N GLY A 79 13.87 -14.99 -3.23
CA GLY A 79 13.54 -16.35 -3.65
C GLY A 79 13.66 -17.39 -2.53
N CYS A 80 14.59 -17.22 -1.59
CA CYS A 80 14.88 -18.17 -0.52
C CYS A 80 14.49 -17.70 0.89
N GLY A 81 13.71 -16.61 1.01
CA GLY A 81 13.27 -16.10 2.30
C GLY A 81 14.32 -15.36 3.14
N CYS A 82 15.57 -15.23 2.67
CA CYS A 82 16.53 -14.32 3.26
C CYS A 82 16.03 -12.87 3.12
N THR A 83 15.91 -12.14 4.22
CA THR A 83 15.33 -10.79 4.22
C THR A 83 16.13 -9.85 3.32
N VAL A 84 15.48 -9.35 2.27
CA VAL A 84 15.95 -8.18 1.51
C VAL A 84 15.42 -6.97 2.26
N ALA A 85 16.30 -6.20 2.89
CA ALA A 85 15.98 -4.96 3.59
C ALA A 85 16.78 -3.81 2.98
#